data_AF-A0A2M8Q7H4-F1
#
_entry.id   AF-A0A2M8Q7H4-F1
#
_cell.length_a   1.000
_cell.length_b   1.000
_cell.length_c   1.000
_cell.angle_alpha   90.00
_cell.angle_beta   90.00
_cell.angle_gamma   90.00
#
_symmetry.space_group_name_H-M   'P 1'
#
loop_
_entity.id
_entity.type
_entity.pdbx_description
1 polymer ?
#
loop_
_entity_poly.entity_id
_entity_poly.type
_entity_poly.pdbx_seq_one_letter_code
_entity_poly.pdbx_strand_id
1 'polypeptide(L)'
;YRTPTGWATLFGLVITGVFWALSGRRLGPPLASAEEMRRREAAEYVRAMANLYRRAQRRDALSQHHAHRLKVALARRFGVRADLPDEEFLEALASASSPLSEAQLGAVREMLRKFSGRLNERELVELAGDVDALLESI
;
A
#
# COMPACT_ATOMS: atom_id res chain seq x y z
N TYR A 1 -29.00 -12.66 76.62
CA TYR A 1 -27.81 -13.07 75.85
C TYR A 1 -27.37 -11.96 74.90
N ARG A 2 -26.71 -10.93 75.43
CA ARG A 2 -26.17 -9.80 74.66
C ARG A 2 -24.68 -9.67 75.01
N THR A 3 -23.88 -10.63 74.58
CA THR A 3 -22.43 -10.67 74.82
C THR A 3 -21.73 -9.78 73.79
N PRO A 4 -21.07 -8.68 74.19
CA PRO A 4 -20.39 -7.74 73.28
C PRO A 4 -19.37 -8.45 72.38
N THR A 5 -18.77 -9.52 72.87
CA THR A 5 -17.79 -10.35 72.17
C THR A 5 -18.36 -11.00 70.92
N GLY A 6 -19.65 -11.40 70.93
CA GLY A 6 -20.28 -12.05 69.76
C GLY A 6 -20.42 -11.09 68.57
N TRP A 7 -20.70 -9.81 68.85
CA TRP A 7 -20.75 -8.77 67.83
C TRP A 7 -19.35 -8.47 67.27
N ALA A 8 -18.33 -8.42 68.11
CA ALA A 8 -16.94 -8.22 67.67
C ALA A 8 -16.48 -9.32 66.71
N THR A 9 -16.77 -10.59 67.02
CA THR A 9 -16.40 -11.72 66.15
C THR A 9 -17.15 -11.67 64.82
N LEU A 10 -18.45 -11.33 64.84
CA LEU A 10 -19.26 -11.19 63.64
C LEU A 10 -18.72 -10.09 62.72
N PHE A 11 -18.40 -8.92 63.28
CA PHE A 11 -17.83 -7.81 62.53
C PHE A 11 -16.46 -8.16 61.94
N GLY A 12 -15.60 -8.85 62.70
CA GLY A 12 -14.31 -9.32 62.19
C GLY A 12 -14.48 -10.24 60.97
N LEU A 13 -15.40 -11.20 61.06
CA LEU A 13 -15.67 -12.15 59.99
C LEU A 13 -16.21 -11.46 58.72
N VAL A 14 -17.10 -10.48 58.88
CA VAL A 14 -17.62 -9.66 57.78
C VAL A 14 -16.51 -8.85 57.12
N ILE A 15 -15.66 -8.16 57.90
CA ILE A 15 -14.57 -7.35 57.37
C ILE A 15 -13.56 -8.23 56.62
N THR A 16 -13.18 -9.39 57.16
CA THR A 16 -12.28 -10.33 56.49
C THR A 16 -12.90 -10.89 55.21
N GLY A 17 -14.19 -11.21 55.22
CA GLY A 17 -14.91 -11.66 54.02
C GLY A 17 -14.96 -10.58 52.94
N VAL A 18 -15.21 -9.32 53.31
CA VAL A 18 -15.17 -8.17 52.40
C VAL A 18 -13.76 -7.94 51.87
N PHE A 19 -12.75 -8.02 52.73
CA PHE A 19 -11.34 -7.89 52.33
C PHE A 19 -10.95 -8.96 51.31
N TRP A 20 -11.29 -10.22 51.56
CA TRP A 20 -11.06 -11.32 50.62
C TRP A 20 -11.85 -11.17 49.32
N ALA A 21 -13.11 -10.73 49.39
CA ALA A 21 -13.92 -10.48 48.21
C ALA A 21 -13.36 -9.35 47.34
N LEU A 22 -12.84 -8.29 47.96
CA LEU A 22 -12.19 -7.16 47.27
C LEU A 22 -10.81 -7.53 46.74
N SER A 23 -10.00 -8.28 47.50
CA SER A 23 -8.69 -8.76 47.06
C SER A 23 -8.78 -9.85 45.98
N GLY A 24 -9.83 -10.69 46.02
CA GLY A 24 -10.13 -11.71 45.02
C GLY A 24 -10.65 -11.11 43.69
N ARG A 25 -11.27 -9.92 43.74
CA ARG A 25 -11.53 -9.07 42.57
C ARG A 25 -10.24 -8.39 42.14
N ARG A 26 -9.27 -9.18 41.65
CA ARG A 26 -8.10 -8.69 40.88
C ARG A 26 -8.60 -7.60 39.93
N LEU A 27 -8.08 -6.39 40.11
CA LEU A 27 -8.39 -5.19 39.34
C LEU A 27 -7.96 -5.37 37.87
N GLY A 28 -8.71 -6.17 37.12
CA GLY A 28 -8.51 -6.41 35.69
C GLY A 28 -7.13 -6.96 35.31
N PRO A 29 -6.88 -7.17 34.01
CA PRO A 29 -5.53 -7.38 33.49
C PRO A 29 -4.65 -6.19 33.90
N PRO A 30 -3.36 -6.39 34.22
CA PRO A 30 -2.46 -5.25 34.44
C PRO A 30 -2.54 -4.32 33.23
N LEU A 31 -2.92 -3.06 33.47
CA LEU A 31 -2.89 -2.03 32.44
C LEU A 31 -1.45 -2.00 31.91
N ALA A 32 -1.28 -2.28 30.62
CA ALA A 32 0.02 -2.19 29.97
C ALA A 32 0.63 -0.84 30.31
N SER A 33 1.89 -0.84 30.75
CA SER A 33 2.57 0.40 31.13
C SER A 33 2.53 1.38 29.95
N ALA A 34 2.47 2.69 30.23
CA ALA A 34 2.42 3.70 29.17
C ALA A 34 3.58 3.56 28.16
N GLU A 35 4.73 3.04 28.61
CA GLU A 35 5.89 2.75 27.76
C GLU A 35 5.69 1.55 26.82
N GLU A 36 5.01 0.50 27.28
CA GLU A 36 4.62 -0.64 26.43
C GLU A 36 3.59 -0.22 25.38
N MET A 37 2.63 0.62 25.76
CA MET A 37 1.64 1.19 24.82
C MET A 37 2.34 1.99 23.72
N ARG A 38 3.23 2.93 24.10
CA ARG A 38 4.00 3.76 23.17
C ARG A 38 4.89 2.95 22.23
N ARG A 39 5.55 1.89 22.74
CA ARG A 39 6.36 0.98 21.91
C ARG A 39 5.51 0.24 20.87
N ARG A 40 4.31 -0.21 21.26
CA ARG A 40 3.38 -0.88 20.35
C ARG A 40 2.88 0.07 19.26
N GLU A 41 2.49 1.29 19.63
CA GLU A 41 2.05 2.31 18.67
C GLU A 41 3.14 2.66 17.66
N ALA A 42 4.38 2.85 18.11
CA ALA A 42 5.50 3.10 17.22
C ALA A 42 5.76 1.93 16.25
N ALA A 43 5.71 0.68 16.74
CA ALA A 43 5.88 -0.50 15.90
C ALA A 43 4.75 -0.64 14.86
N GLU A 44 3.50 -0.36 15.25
CA GLU A 44 2.35 -0.38 14.33
C GLU A 44 2.44 0.74 13.29
N TYR A 45 2.87 1.94 13.68
CA TYR A 45 3.13 3.03 12.73
C TYR A 45 4.21 2.65 11.71
N VAL A 46 5.36 2.12 12.18
CA VAL A 46 6.45 1.68 11.29
C VAL A 46 5.97 0.55 10.37
N ARG A 47 5.19 -0.41 10.87
CA ARG A 47 4.60 -1.48 10.05
C ARG A 47 3.62 -0.93 9.01
N ALA A 48 2.77 0.03 9.38
CA ALA A 48 1.84 0.68 8.47
C ALA A 48 2.59 1.45 7.37
N MET A 49 3.63 2.21 7.73
CA MET A 49 4.47 2.92 6.77
C MET A 49 5.25 1.96 5.85
N ALA A 50 5.84 0.89 6.39
CA ALA A 50 6.53 -0.12 5.58
C ALA A 50 5.58 -0.79 4.57
N ASN A 51 4.34 -1.07 4.95
CA ASN A 51 3.32 -1.59 4.04
C ASN A 51 2.94 -0.58 2.95
N LEU A 52 2.78 0.70 3.32
CA LEU A 52 2.49 1.78 2.38
C LEU A 52 3.59 1.92 1.32
N TYR A 53 4.85 2.02 1.75
CA TYR A 53 6.00 2.13 0.86
C TYR A 53 6.15 0.91 -0.06
N ARG A 54 6.01 -0.30 0.49
CA ARG A 54 6.04 -1.52 -0.32
C ARG A 54 4.94 -1.56 -1.37
N ARG A 55 3.73 -1.08 -1.05
CA ARG A 55 2.63 -1.02 -2.01
C ARG A 55 2.87 0.04 -3.08
N ALA A 56 3.40 1.21 -2.72
CA ALA A 56 3.75 2.27 -3.67
C ALA A 56 4.85 1.79 -4.63
N GLN A 57 5.95 1.25 -4.11
CA GLN A 57 7.09 0.79 -4.90
C GLN A 57 6.72 -0.35 -5.86
N ARG A 58 5.81 -1.26 -5.47
CA ARG A 58 5.28 -2.30 -6.37
C ARG A 58 4.51 -1.69 -7.54
N ARG A 59 3.73 -0.63 -7.31
CA ARG A 59 2.96 0.04 -8.36
C ARG A 59 3.88 0.77 -9.34
N ASP A 60 4.88 1.48 -8.83
CA ASP A 60 5.86 2.19 -9.67
C ASP A 60 6.69 1.20 -10.51
N ALA A 61 7.10 0.06 -9.94
CA ALA A 61 7.82 -0.97 -10.68
C ALA A 61 6.97 -1.58 -11.82
N LEU A 62 5.66 -1.79 -11.58
CA LEU A 62 4.75 -2.31 -12.59
C LEU A 62 4.55 -1.29 -13.72
N SER A 63 4.30 -0.02 -13.41
CA SER A 63 4.12 1.01 -14.45
C SER A 63 5.36 1.17 -15.33
N GLN A 64 6.56 1.18 -14.74
CA GLN A 64 7.82 1.22 -15.47
C GLN A 64 8.01 -0.02 -16.37
N HIS A 65 7.67 -1.21 -15.86
CA HIS A 65 7.77 -2.45 -16.64
C HIS A 65 6.86 -2.42 -17.88
N HIS A 66 5.63 -1.94 -17.73
CA HIS A 66 4.68 -1.85 -18.85
C HIS A 66 5.08 -0.78 -19.88
N ALA A 67 5.54 0.39 -19.44
CA ALA A 67 6.07 1.41 -20.34
C ALA A 67 7.28 0.90 -21.15
N HIS A 68 8.19 0.17 -20.49
CA HIS A 68 9.34 -0.43 -21.17
C HIS A 68 8.91 -1.50 -22.19
N ARG A 69 7.94 -2.35 -21.85
CA ARG A 69 7.40 -3.35 -22.79
C ARG A 69 6.79 -2.70 -24.04
N LEU A 70 6.03 -1.62 -23.89
CA LEU A 70 5.47 -0.86 -25.01
C LEU A 70 6.59 -0.33 -25.92
N LYS A 71 7.59 0.33 -25.34
CA LYS A 71 8.75 0.84 -26.10
C LYS A 71 9.47 -0.27 -26.86
N VAL A 72 9.71 -1.41 -26.22
CA VAL A 72 10.38 -2.56 -26.86
C VAL A 72 9.55 -3.13 -28.02
N ALA A 73 8.22 -3.22 -27.88
CA ALA A 73 7.35 -3.70 -28.95
C ALA A 73 7.36 -2.76 -30.17
N LEU A 74 7.21 -1.46 -29.95
CA LEU A 74 7.27 -0.44 -31.00
C LEU A 74 8.65 -0.37 -31.65
N ALA A 75 9.72 -0.38 -30.85
CA ALA A 75 11.10 -0.42 -31.31
C ALA A 75 11.37 -1.59 -32.27
N ARG A 76 10.91 -2.80 -31.91
CA ARG A 76 11.06 -3.99 -32.76
C ARG A 76 10.30 -3.85 -34.09
N ARG A 77 9.10 -3.27 -34.06
CA ARG A 77 8.24 -3.16 -35.25
C ARG A 77 8.71 -2.07 -36.22
N PHE A 78 9.19 -0.95 -35.69
CA PHE A 78 9.59 0.21 -36.48
C PHE A 78 11.11 0.33 -36.68
N GLY A 79 11.90 -0.59 -36.11
CA GLY A 79 13.37 -0.58 -36.21
C GLY A 79 14.03 0.55 -35.40
N VAL A 80 13.35 1.04 -34.37
CA VAL A 80 13.78 2.17 -33.53
C VAL A 80 14.46 1.67 -32.25
N ARG A 81 15.28 2.50 -31.61
CA ARG A 81 15.94 2.20 -30.34
C ARG A 81 14.99 2.39 -29.14
N ALA A 82 14.75 1.33 -28.35
CA ALA A 82 13.86 1.37 -27.19
C ALA A 82 14.47 2.02 -25.92
N ASP A 83 15.78 2.22 -25.91
CA ASP A 83 16.53 2.78 -24.78
C ASP A 83 16.54 4.31 -24.74
N LEU A 84 15.95 4.95 -25.75
CA LEU A 84 15.86 6.40 -25.85
C LEU A 84 14.88 7.00 -24.81
N PRO A 85 15.15 8.23 -24.33
CA PRO A 85 14.18 9.03 -23.59
C PRO A 85 12.85 9.16 -24.35
N ASP A 86 11.73 9.33 -23.64
CA ASP A 86 10.38 9.30 -24.23
C ASP A 86 10.23 10.24 -25.44
N GLU A 87 10.72 11.47 -25.37
CA GLU A 87 10.62 12.43 -26.48
C GLU A 87 11.51 12.05 -27.67
N GLU A 88 12.76 11.65 -27.44
CA GLU A 88 13.66 11.18 -28.50
C GLU A 88 13.13 9.89 -29.16
N PHE A 89 12.48 9.03 -28.39
CA PHE A 89 11.83 7.82 -28.90
C PHE A 89 10.65 8.17 -29.82
N LEU A 90 9.84 9.16 -29.45
CA LEU A 90 8.71 9.63 -30.27
C LEU A 90 9.19 10.28 -31.58
N GLU A 91 10.26 11.07 -31.54
CA GLU A 91 10.88 11.65 -32.74
C GLU A 91 11.45 10.57 -33.67
N ALA A 92 12.08 9.55 -33.10
CA ALA A 92 12.61 8.41 -33.86
C ALA A 92 11.49 7.56 -34.48
N LEU A 93 10.33 7.43 -33.82
CA LEU A 93 9.12 6.82 -34.39
C LEU A 93 8.50 7.65 -35.51
N ALA A 94 8.51 8.99 -35.39
CA ALA A 94 8.01 9.90 -36.42
C ALA A 94 8.89 9.92 -37.67
N SER A 95 10.20 9.62 -37.52
CA SER A 95 11.18 9.59 -38.62
C SER A 95 11.50 8.17 -39.13
N ALA A 96 10.84 7.14 -38.61
CA ALA A 96 11.03 5.75 -39.03
C ALA A 96 10.59 5.51 -40.48
N SER A 97 11.11 4.43 -41.10
CA SER A 97 10.81 4.08 -42.50
C SER A 97 9.33 3.83 -42.79
N SER A 98 8.54 3.50 -41.76
CA SER A 98 7.08 3.52 -41.81
C SER A 98 6.59 4.40 -40.66
N PRO A 99 6.38 5.71 -40.89
CA PRO A 99 6.01 6.62 -39.82
C PRO A 99 4.56 6.39 -39.41
N LEU A 100 4.32 6.36 -38.09
CA LEU A 100 2.97 6.37 -37.52
C LEU A 100 2.26 7.68 -37.90
N SER A 101 0.93 7.63 -38.01
CA SER A 101 0.15 8.86 -38.19
C SER A 101 0.29 9.78 -36.97
N GLU A 102 0.13 11.10 -37.15
CA GLU A 102 0.17 12.06 -36.02
C GLU A 102 -0.82 11.70 -34.90
N ALA A 103 -1.97 11.13 -35.24
CA ALA A 103 -2.95 10.64 -34.27
C ALA A 103 -2.41 9.47 -33.42
N GLN A 104 -1.72 8.52 -34.05
CA GLN A 104 -1.11 7.38 -33.35
C GLN A 104 0.10 7.80 -32.49
N LEU A 105 0.92 8.75 -32.97
CA LEU A 105 2.00 9.33 -32.17
C LEU A 105 1.47 10.07 -30.94
N GLY A 106 0.36 10.80 -31.10
CA GLY A 106 -0.36 11.43 -29.98
C GLY A 106 -0.85 10.42 -28.96
N ALA A 107 -1.43 9.31 -29.41
CA ALA A 107 -1.88 8.23 -28.53
C ALA A 107 -0.72 7.58 -27.75
N VAL A 108 0.41 7.29 -28.41
CA VAL A 108 1.61 6.74 -27.74
C VAL A 108 2.17 7.73 -26.71
N ARG A 109 2.25 9.02 -27.04
CA ARG A 109 2.68 10.07 -26.09
C ARG A 109 1.75 10.11 -24.87
N GLU A 110 0.44 10.06 -25.08
CA GLU A 110 -0.53 10.07 -24.00
C GLU A 110 -0.40 8.82 -23.12
N MET A 111 -0.20 7.64 -23.71
CA MET A 111 0.04 6.40 -22.96
C MET A 111 1.31 6.47 -22.12
N LEU A 112 2.44 6.92 -22.69
CA LEU A 112 3.70 7.08 -21.95
C LEU A 112 3.55 8.08 -20.78
N ARG A 113 2.83 9.19 -21.01
CA ARG A 113 2.49 10.15 -19.95
C ARG A 113 1.58 9.55 -18.86
N LYS A 114 0.63 8.69 -19.23
CA LYS A 114 -0.21 7.99 -18.25
C LYS A 114 0.64 7.03 -17.42
N PHE A 115 1.53 6.26 -18.04
CA PHE A 115 2.42 5.32 -17.33
C PHE A 115 3.39 6.00 -16.34
N SER A 116 3.80 7.25 -16.60
CA SER A 116 4.63 8.03 -15.67
C SER A 116 3.85 8.66 -14.50
N GLY A 117 2.51 8.60 -14.52
CA GLY A 117 1.63 9.07 -13.45
C GLY A 117 1.35 8.02 -12.37
N ARG A 118 0.61 8.43 -11.31
CA ARG A 118 0.13 7.53 -10.25
C ARG A 118 -1.10 6.73 -10.72
N LEU A 119 -0.90 5.74 -11.59
CA LEU A 119 -2.00 4.89 -12.07
C LEU A 119 -2.44 3.87 -11.02
N ASN A 120 -3.75 3.63 -10.95
CA ASN A 120 -4.35 2.54 -10.20
C ASN A 120 -4.21 1.21 -10.94
N GLU A 121 -4.27 0.10 -10.19
CA GLU A 121 -4.05 -1.25 -10.74
C GLU A 121 -5.05 -1.59 -11.87
N ARG A 122 -6.29 -1.12 -11.75
CA ARG A 122 -7.29 -1.23 -12.83
C ARG A 122 -6.93 -0.42 -14.08
N GLU A 123 -6.47 0.81 -13.88
CA GLU A 123 -6.07 1.71 -14.96
C GLU A 123 -4.82 1.17 -15.68
N LEU A 124 -3.92 0.47 -14.98
CA LEU A 124 -2.78 -0.22 -15.59
C LEU A 124 -3.21 -1.41 -16.47
N VAL A 125 -4.24 -2.15 -16.08
CA VAL A 125 -4.78 -3.28 -16.85
C VAL A 125 -5.51 -2.78 -18.10
N GLU A 126 -6.33 -1.74 -17.97
CA GLU A 126 -6.99 -1.10 -19.11
C GLU A 126 -5.96 -0.51 -20.09
N LEU A 127 -4.94 0.20 -19.58
CA LEU A 127 -3.90 0.78 -20.41
C LEU A 127 -3.02 -0.27 -21.11
N ALA A 128 -2.80 -1.44 -20.48
CA ALA A 128 -2.13 -2.56 -21.13
C ALA A 128 -2.99 -3.14 -22.27
N GLY A 129 -4.30 -3.22 -22.08
CA GLY A 129 -5.25 -3.63 -23.14
C GLY A 129 -5.28 -2.64 -24.30
N ASP A 130 -5.26 -1.34 -24.02
CA ASP A 130 -5.19 -0.28 -25.05
C ASP A 130 -3.89 -0.36 -25.86
N VAL A 131 -2.78 -0.71 -25.21
CA VAL A 131 -1.50 -0.95 -25.88
C VAL A 131 -1.58 -2.14 -26.84
N ASP A 132 -2.15 -3.26 -26.40
CA ASP A 132 -2.29 -4.45 -27.24
C ASP A 132 -3.23 -4.17 -28.43
N ALA A 133 -4.34 -3.46 -28.20
CA ALA A 133 -5.26 -3.05 -29.27
C ALA A 133 -4.62 -2.08 -30.27
N LEU A 134 -3.80 -1.13 -29.81
CA LEU A 134 -3.06 -0.22 -30.68
C LEU A 134 -2.05 -1.00 -31.55
N LEU A 135 -1.33 -1.96 -30.95
CA LEU A 135 -0.38 -2.82 -31.67
C LEU A 135 -1.07 -3.73 -32.70
N GLU A 136 -2.30 -4.17 -32.47
CA GLU A 136 -3.11 -4.94 -33.45
C GLU A 136 -3.66 -4.05 -34.58
N SER A 137 -3.91 -2.77 -34.32
CA SER A 137 -4.47 -1.82 -35.31
C SER A 137 -3.44 -1.20 -36.27
N ILE A 138 -2.16 -1.26 -35.90
CA ILE A 138 -1.00 -0.86 -36.69
C ILE A 138 -0.53 -2.08 -37.48
#